data_AF-A0A5K1H681-F1
#
_entry.id   AF-A0A5K1H681-F1
#
_cell.length_a   1.000
_cell.length_b   1.000
_cell.length_c   1.000
_cell.angle_alpha   90.00
_cell.angle_beta   90.00
_cell.angle_gamma   90.00
#
_symmetry.space_group_name_H-M   'P 1'
#
loop_
_entity.id
_entity.type
_entity.pdbx_description
1 polymer ?
#
loop_
_entity_poly.entity_id
_entity_poly.type
_entity_poly.pdbx_seq_one_letter_code
_entity_poly.pdbx_strand_id
1 'polypeptide(L)' 'QVAQLELIDSLERLGVAYHFESEIRRSLDAISTSTRGFEDLYSSSLRFRILRQHGCNVAA' A
#
# COMPACT_ATOMS: atom_id res chain seq x y z
N GLN A 1 0.11 6.46 7.62
CA GLN A 1 -0.26 5.15 7.04
C GLN A 1 -1.05 5.33 5.74
N VAL A 2 -2.16 6.06 5.73
CA VAL A 2 -2.92 6.37 4.49
C VAL A 2 -2.08 7.16 3.48
N ALA A 3 -1.46 8.26 3.91
CA ALA A 3 -0.62 9.09 3.04
C ALA A 3 0.51 8.32 2.33
N GLN A 4 1.04 7.26 2.94
CA GLN A 4 2.08 6.43 2.32
C GLN A 4 1.50 5.53 1.22
N LEU A 5 0.31 4.98 1.43
CA LEU A 5 -0.43 4.24 0.41
C LEU A 5 -0.86 5.16 -0.74
N GLU A 6 -1.28 6.39 -0.45
CA GLU A 6 -1.65 7.39 -1.47
C GLU A 6 -0.45 7.79 -2.32
N LEU A 7 0.73 7.93 -1.70
CA LEU A 7 1.98 8.19 -2.43
C LEU A 7 2.32 7.01 -3.35
N ILE A 8 2.25 5.77 -2.85
CA ILE A 8 2.49 4.57 -3.66
C ILE A 8 1.52 4.51 -4.83
N ASP A 9 0.22 4.71 -4.58
CA ASP A 9 -0.81 4.74 -5.63
C ASP A 9 -0.52 5.81 -6.68
N SER A 10 -0.10 7.00 -6.24
CA SER A 10 0.25 8.09 -7.14
C SER A 10 1.45 7.75 -8.02
N LEU A 11 2.51 7.17 -7.46
CA LEU A 11 3.71 6.75 -8.21
C LEU A 11 3.39 5.67 -9.24
N GLU A 12 2.52 4.72 -8.88
CA GLU A 12 2.05 3.67 -9.80
C GLU A 12 1.22 4.24 -10.94
N ARG A 13 0.25 5.12 -10.64
CA ARG A 13 -0.61 5.74 -11.65
C ARG A 13 0.14 6.70 -12.56
N LEU A 14 1.24 7.28 -12.08
CA LEU A 14 2.16 8.08 -12.89
C LEU A 14 3.13 7.22 -13.72
N GLY A 15 3.16 5.89 -13.51
CA GLY A 15 4.04 4.98 -14.24
C GLY A 15 5.52 5.11 -13.87
N VAL A 16 5.84 5.68 -12.70
CA VAL A 16 7.21 5.92 -12.23
C VAL A 16 7.61 5.06 -11.04
N ALA A 17 6.70 4.21 -10.56
CA ALA A 17 6.93 3.33 -9.40
C ALA A 17 8.13 2.39 -9.58
N TYR A 18 8.52 2.03 -10.81
CA TYR A 18 9.65 1.15 -11.10
C TYR A 18 11.01 1.71 -10.63
N HIS A 19 11.12 3.03 -10.42
CA HIS A 19 12.32 3.63 -9.84
C HIS A 19 12.43 3.40 -8.32
N PHE A 20 11.34 2.99 -7.66
CA PHE A 20 11.21 2.94 -6.21
C PHE A 20 10.77 1.57 -5.70
N GLU A 21 10.94 0.49 -6.48
CA GLU A 21 10.42 -0.84 -6.14
C GLU A 21 10.88 -1.33 -4.75
N SER A 22 12.13 -1.01 -4.37
CA SER A 22 12.71 -1.42 -3.10
C SER A 22 12.08 -0.66 -1.92
N GLU A 23 11.88 0.63 -2.07
CA GLU A 23 11.26 1.52 -1.08
C GLU A 23 9.78 1.20 -0.92
N ILE A 24 9.08 0.95 -2.03
CA ILE A 24 7.68 0.55 -2.04
C ILE A 24 7.52 -0.78 -1.32
N ARG A 25 8.32 -1.81 -1.65
CA ARG A 25 8.25 -3.12 -0.98
C ARG A 25 8.47 -3.01 0.52
N ARG A 26 9.52 -2.30 0.96
CA ARG A 26 9.80 -2.09 2.39
C ARG A 26 8.65 -1.37 3.11
N SER A 27 8.03 -0.41 2.43
CA SER A 27 6.87 0.32 2.94
C SER A 27 5.66 -0.61 3.12
N LEU A 28 5.37 -1.45 2.12
CA LEU A 28 4.26 -2.40 2.16
C LEU A 28 4.48 -3.49 3.21
N ASP A 29 5.70 -3.98 3.40
CA ASP A 29 6.03 -4.93 4.47
C ASP A 29 5.72 -4.34 5.86
N ALA A 30 6.12 -3.08 6.10
CA ALA A 30 5.83 -2.38 7.35
C ALA A 30 4.32 -2.11 7.55
N ILE A 31 3.59 -1.82 6.46
CA ILE A 31 2.14 -1.61 6.52
C ILE A 31 1.40 -2.94 6.74
N SER A 32 1.85 -4.04 6.14
CA SER A 32 1.22 -5.36 6.26
C SER A 32 1.32 -5.91 7.68
N THR A 33 2.45 -5.67 8.35
CA THR A 33 2.71 -6.09 9.73
C THR A 33 2.11 -5.16 10.77
N SER A 34 1.62 -3.98 10.36
CA SER A 34 0.98 -3.03 11.27
C SER A 34 -0.41 -3.52 11.70
N THR A 35 -0.61 -3.63 13.01
CA THR A 35 -1.90 -3.90 13.67
C THR A 35 -2.78 -2.65 13.82
N ARG A 36 -2.25 -1.46 13.48
CA ARG A 36 -3.05 -0.24 13.44
C ARG A 36 -4.02 -0.35 12.26
N GLY A 37 -5.30 -0.45 12.60
CA GLY A 37 -6.39 -0.54 11.64
C GLY A 37 -6.50 0.76 10.84
N PHE A 38 -6.82 0.60 9.56
CA PHE A 38 -7.33 1.70 8.75
C PHE A 38 -8.81 1.86 9.12
N GLU A 39 -9.14 2.92 9.85
CA GLU A 39 -10.43 3.02 10.54
C GLU A 39 -11.60 3.39 9.62
N ASP A 40 -11.32 3.93 8.43
CA ASP A 40 -12.32 4.35 7.46
C ASP A 40 -12.34 3.46 6.20
N LEU A 41 -13.46 3.50 5.48
CA LEU A 41 -13.68 2.69 4.29
C LEU A 41 -12.66 2.99 3.18
N TYR A 42 -12.32 4.27 2.98
CA TYR A 42 -11.39 4.67 1.93
C TYR A 42 -10.01 4.09 2.20
N SER A 43 -9.53 4.26 3.42
CA SER A 43 -8.21 3.80 3.80
C SER A 43 -8.09 2.28 3.85
N SER A 44 -9.12 1.57 4.32
CA SER A 44 -9.20 0.11 4.26
C SER A 44 -9.22 -0.42 2.82
N SER A 45 -10.03 0.19 1.96
CA SER A 45 -10.13 -0.19 0.54
C SER A 45 -8.81 0.03 -0.20
N LEU A 46 -8.14 1.16 0.06
CA LEU A 46 -6.85 1.49 -0.52
C LEU A 46 -5.77 0.49 -0.09
N ARG A 47 -5.69 0.19 1.22
CA ARG A 47 -4.75 -0.79 1.75
C ARG A 47 -4.96 -2.16 1.12
N PHE A 48 -6.21 -2.63 1.08
CA PHE A 48 -6.55 -3.94 0.52
C PHE A 48 -6.11 -4.05 -0.95
N ARG A 49 -6.48 -3.05 -1.76
CA ARG A 49 -6.13 -3.02 -3.19
C ARG A 49 -4.62 -3.05 -3.41
N ILE A 50 -3.88 -2.13 -2.77
CA ILE A 50 -2.43 -2.03 -2.98
C ILE A 50 -1.70 -3.28 -2.52
N LEU A 51 -2.01 -3.80 -1.33
CA LEU A 51 -1.36 -5.02 -0.84
C LEU A 51 -1.62 -6.23 -1.76
N ARG A 52 -2.83 -6.38 -2.28
CA ARG A 52 -3.15 -7.45 -3.25
C ARG A 52 -2.41 -7.28 -4.58
N GLN A 53 -2.27 -6.04 -5.07
CA GLN A 53 -1.49 -5.74 -6.28
C GLN A 53 -0.02 -6.17 -6.15
N HIS A 54 0.55 -6.08 -4.94
CA HIS A 54 1.91 -6.49 -4.64
C HIS A 54 2.04 -7.94 -4.14
N GLY A 55 0.99 -8.75 -4.25
CA GLY A 55 1.02 -10.17 -3.89
C GLY A 55 1.01 -10.46 -2.39
N CYS A 56 0.77 -9.45 -1.54
CA CYS A 56 0.59 -9.65 -0.11
C CYS A 56 -0.76 -10.33 0.16
N ASN A 57 -0.74 -11.37 1.00
CA ASN A 57 -1.98 -12.04 1.41
C ASN A 57 -2.67 -11.22 2.50
N VAL A 58 -3.76 -10.56 2.14
CA VAL A 58 -4.63 -9.78 3.04
C VAL A 58 -6.01 -10.41 3.03
N ALA A 59 -6.56 -10.64 4.21
CA ALA A 59 -7.96 -11.05 4.36
C ALA A 59 -8.89 -9.90 3.96
N ALA A 60 -10.07 -10.27 3.43
CA ALA A 60 -11.16 -9.34 3.15
C ALA A 60 -11.92 -8.99 4.44
#